data_AF-A0A7V7JNK4-F1
#
_entry.id   AF-A0A7V7JNK4-F1
#
_cell.length_a   1.000
_cell.length_b   1.000
_cell.length_c   1.000
_cell.angle_alpha   90.00
_cell.angle_beta   90.00
_cell.angle_gamma   90.00
#
_symmetry.space_group_name_H-M   'P 1'
#
loop_
_entity.id
_entity.type
_entity.pdbx_description
1 polymer ?
#
loop_
_entity_poly.entity_id
_entity_poly.type
_entity_poly.pdbx_seq_one_letter_code
_entity_poly.pdbx_strand_id
1 'polypeptide(L)'
;MRKELGAALAEGLERGSGPGGVAYIGDRDTTFFHGVCGLRQREPQEEPAEKDTLYDLASLTKVLATTTAVLLLRDDGAVDLNEPVAAHVPLPGLSRFTTRHLLTHTAGLPSGMPLYAHATTLDEMLQRISEAALENEPGTARRYSDAGFIILGKLVELAGRDSLDGFCRRRVFGPLGMSHTAFRPPAEWVGRCAATERCPWRGRIMVGEVHDENAYAIGGVAGHAGLFSTAKDLARFCRALLRGEIVCEPTLREMTQLNQVPRYPWQGLGWLVDPWGTGETGFLPSRTAFGHAGWTGTSVWLDRETGLFAILLSNTCHPSRSNRDNGALRRAFYGGVASAFYPQTTATHVGLDRLVLDQFEPVHARRIGLLTNHAALDQFGRHILETLRLGADVTPEFLYSPEHGIRGSIEAGAAVASERGPVPVVSLYGDHHEPPRDQLERIDLFVIDLPDIGSRYYTYMATMRRCLAACGRAGKPVLVLDRPNPIGGTILEGPIASNTSSLVCCAPIPVRHGMTMGELALLFRERVIPPPRPRLAIAQLDNWNPERLFDECALPWMPPSPNIPTPETALLYVGMCRFLGLRSRMSPRDNTCHHRARPPPARACRAS
;
A
#
# COMPACT_ATOMS: atom_id res chain seq x y z
N MET A 1 13.13 23.89 3.10
CA MET A 1 12.60 22.91 4.08
C MET A 1 11.55 23.47 5.06
N ARG A 2 11.87 24.17 6.17
CA ARG A 2 10.83 24.54 7.19
C ARG A 2 9.63 25.31 6.63
N LYS A 3 9.87 26.23 5.68
CA LYS A 3 8.82 26.99 4.99
C LYS A 3 7.94 26.07 4.12
N GLU A 4 8.54 25.14 3.38
CA GLU A 4 7.82 24.14 2.58
C GLU A 4 6.96 23.23 3.46
N LEU A 5 7.49 22.74 4.59
CA LEU A 5 6.74 21.90 5.53
C LEU A 5 5.56 22.66 6.17
N GLY A 6 5.74 23.96 6.44
CA GLY A 6 4.64 24.83 6.88
C GLY A 6 3.58 25.03 5.79
N ALA A 7 3.99 25.20 4.53
CA ALA A 7 3.07 25.29 3.40
C ALA A 7 2.29 23.98 3.19
N ALA A 8 2.96 22.83 3.29
CA ALA A 8 2.32 21.52 3.19
C ALA A 8 1.27 21.27 4.30
N LEU A 9 1.55 21.73 5.53
CA LEU A 9 0.55 21.71 6.61
C LEU A 9 -0.65 22.59 6.28
N ALA A 10 -0.43 23.83 5.85
CA ALA A 10 -1.50 24.76 5.53
C ALA A 10 -2.37 24.25 4.36
N GLU A 11 -1.74 23.78 3.29
CA GLU A 11 -2.40 23.21 2.11
C GLU A 11 -3.21 21.96 2.50
N GLY A 12 -2.65 21.08 3.33
CA GLY A 12 -3.38 19.92 3.84
C GLY A 12 -4.64 20.33 4.61
N LEU A 13 -4.54 21.30 5.51
CA LEU A 13 -5.68 21.77 6.29
C LEU A 13 -6.77 22.39 5.41
N GLU A 14 -6.37 23.19 4.41
CA GLU A 14 -7.28 23.76 3.42
C GLU A 14 -8.02 22.67 2.63
N ARG A 15 -7.27 21.75 2.00
CA ARG A 15 -7.85 20.66 1.20
C ARG A 15 -8.69 19.69 2.03
N GLY A 16 -8.31 19.48 3.29
CA GLY A 16 -9.03 18.61 4.21
C GLY A 16 -10.25 19.25 4.88
N SER A 17 -10.51 20.52 4.59
CA SER A 17 -11.53 21.35 5.26
C SER A 17 -11.36 21.44 6.79
N GLY A 18 -10.14 21.19 7.28
CA GLY A 18 -9.80 21.18 8.70
C GLY A 18 -9.73 22.59 9.31
N PRO A 19 -10.23 22.79 10.54
CA PRO A 19 -10.07 24.08 11.24
C PRO A 19 -8.62 24.48 11.44
N GLY A 20 -7.79 23.52 11.82
CA GLY A 20 -6.40 23.74 12.17
C GLY A 20 -5.70 22.43 12.50
N GLY A 21 -4.41 22.53 12.80
CA GLY A 21 -3.58 21.38 13.11
C GLY A 21 -2.19 21.74 13.57
N VAL A 22 -1.55 20.76 14.19
CA VAL A 22 -0.15 20.79 14.62
C VAL A 22 0.59 19.67 13.92
N ALA A 23 1.74 19.98 13.33
CA ALA A 23 2.62 18.97 12.76
C ALA A 23 4.00 18.99 13.42
N TYR A 24 4.56 17.79 13.58
CA TYR A 24 5.89 17.59 14.15
C TYR A 24 6.64 16.57 13.28
N ILE A 25 7.81 16.96 12.77
CA ILE A 25 8.67 16.12 11.94
C ILE A 25 10.06 16.12 12.57
N GLY A 26 10.59 14.94 12.81
CA GLY A 26 11.89 14.75 13.46
C GLY A 26 12.47 13.39 13.12
N ASP A 27 13.68 13.16 13.61
CA ASP A 27 14.27 11.83 13.68
C ASP A 27 14.55 11.45 15.13
N ARG A 28 15.31 10.37 15.33
CA ARG A 28 15.74 9.87 16.64
C ARG A 28 16.26 10.98 17.56
N ASP A 29 16.95 11.99 17.04
CA ASP A 29 17.69 12.98 17.84
C ASP A 29 17.30 14.43 17.53
N THR A 30 16.82 14.69 16.31
CA THR A 30 16.64 16.03 15.75
C THR A 30 15.16 16.35 15.58
N THR A 31 14.83 17.64 15.70
CA THR A 31 13.52 18.17 15.31
C THR A 31 13.70 19.03 14.07
N PHE A 32 13.12 18.61 12.95
CA PHE A 32 13.18 19.36 11.70
C PHE A 32 12.10 20.43 11.64
N PHE A 33 10.89 20.09 12.10
CA PHE A 33 9.72 20.96 12.06
C PHE A 33 8.80 20.72 13.26
N HIS A 34 8.29 21.80 13.84
CA HIS A 34 7.21 21.78 14.82
C HIS A 34 6.37 23.04 14.59
N GLY A 35 5.31 22.88 13.79
CA GLY A 35 4.48 23.98 13.29
C GLY A 35 3.02 23.79 13.67
N VAL A 36 2.30 24.91 13.62
CA VAL A 36 0.86 25.00 13.90
C VAL A 36 0.22 25.90 12.86
N CYS A 37 -1.02 25.61 12.49
CA CYS A 37 -1.80 26.41 11.55
C CYS A 37 -3.29 26.31 11.91
N GLY A 38 -4.03 27.40 11.70
CA GLY A 38 -5.49 27.44 11.85
C GLY A 38 -5.96 27.46 13.31
N LEU A 39 -7.16 26.90 13.50
CA LEU A 39 -7.95 26.99 14.73
C LEU A 39 -8.06 25.63 15.41
N ARG A 40 -8.02 25.62 16.75
CA ARG A 40 -8.40 24.43 17.53
C ARG A 40 -9.92 24.33 17.68
N GLN A 41 -10.65 25.42 17.43
CA GLN A 41 -12.11 25.48 17.44
C GLN A 41 -12.60 26.60 16.52
N ARG A 42 -13.64 26.36 15.72
CA ARG A 42 -14.40 27.35 14.93
C ARG A 42 -15.67 27.79 15.68
N GLU A 43 -16.40 26.82 16.23
CA GLU A 43 -17.66 27.03 16.94
C GLU A 43 -17.58 26.51 18.40
N PRO A 44 -18.27 27.15 19.36
CA PRO A 44 -19.13 28.32 19.22
C PRO A 44 -18.36 29.64 19.07
N GLN A 45 -17.05 29.63 19.36
CA GLN A 45 -16.15 30.74 19.21
C GLN A 45 -14.85 30.26 18.58
N GLU A 46 -14.25 31.10 17.73
CA GLU A 46 -12.94 30.82 17.14
C GLU A 46 -11.85 30.86 18.21
N GLU A 47 -11.10 29.77 18.32
CA GLU A 47 -9.94 29.63 19.21
C GLU A 47 -8.72 29.22 18.38
N PRO A 48 -7.60 29.95 18.47
CA PRO A 48 -6.41 29.64 17.70
C PRO A 48 -5.81 28.29 18.14
N ALA A 49 -5.28 27.53 17.17
CA ALA A 49 -4.45 26.39 17.49
C ALA A 49 -3.08 26.86 17.99
N GLU A 50 -2.56 26.14 18.98
CA GLU A 50 -1.24 26.33 19.57
C GLU A 50 -0.42 25.04 19.46
N LYS A 51 0.92 25.15 19.56
CA LYS A 51 1.81 23.98 19.43
C LYS A 51 1.58 22.90 20.49
N ASP A 52 1.03 23.27 21.64
CA ASP A 52 0.66 22.39 22.74
C ASP A 52 -0.84 22.10 22.81
N THR A 53 -1.60 22.42 21.75
CA THR A 53 -3.01 21.99 21.64
C THR A 53 -3.09 20.47 21.74
N LEU A 54 -4.01 20.00 22.58
CA LEU A 54 -4.29 18.57 22.73
C LEU A 54 -5.36 18.17 21.72
N TYR A 55 -5.12 17.08 21.01
CA TYR A 55 -6.08 16.52 20.07
C TYR A 55 -6.59 15.18 20.58
N ASP A 56 -7.88 14.91 20.38
CA ASP A 56 -8.39 13.55 20.43
C ASP A 56 -7.72 12.76 19.31
N LEU A 57 -6.95 11.75 19.70
CA LEU A 57 -6.14 10.97 18.78
C LEU A 57 -6.95 9.90 18.04
N ALA A 58 -8.21 9.69 18.42
CA ALA A 58 -9.09 8.68 17.86
C ALA A 58 -8.36 7.32 17.77
N SER A 59 -8.33 6.71 16.58
CA SER A 59 -7.71 5.40 16.36
C SER A 59 -6.19 5.33 16.53
N LEU A 60 -5.45 6.43 16.66
CA LEU A 60 -4.05 6.31 17.10
C LEU A 60 -3.94 5.74 18.52
N THR A 61 -5.02 5.80 19.32
CA THR A 61 -5.13 5.11 20.61
C THR A 61 -4.78 3.62 20.50
N LYS A 62 -5.23 2.97 19.41
CA LYS A 62 -4.95 1.55 19.15
C LYS A 62 -3.48 1.26 19.22
N VAL A 63 -2.68 2.03 18.49
CA VAL A 63 -1.26 1.74 18.31
C VAL A 63 -0.40 2.35 19.40
N LEU A 64 -0.76 3.52 19.92
CA LEU A 64 0.02 4.22 20.95
C LEU A 64 -0.18 3.64 22.35
N ALA A 65 -1.41 3.19 22.66
CA ALA A 65 -1.77 2.66 23.97
C ALA A 65 -1.92 1.14 23.94
N THR A 66 -2.93 0.63 23.23
CA THR A 66 -3.39 -0.76 23.37
C THR A 66 -2.40 -1.77 22.80
N THR A 67 -1.98 -1.60 21.55
CA THR A 67 -0.94 -2.43 20.91
C THR A 67 0.34 -2.37 21.72
N THR A 68 0.81 -1.17 22.09
CA THR A 68 2.00 -1.02 22.93
C THR A 68 1.89 -1.81 24.24
N ALA A 69 0.75 -1.72 24.92
CA ALA A 69 0.52 -2.41 26.19
C ALA A 69 0.48 -3.93 26.01
N VAL A 70 -0.20 -4.43 24.97
CA VAL A 70 -0.24 -5.87 24.64
C VAL A 70 1.17 -6.39 24.33
N LEU A 71 1.97 -5.65 23.56
CA LEU A 71 3.33 -6.05 23.20
C LEU A 71 4.30 -5.98 24.40
N LEU A 72 4.12 -5.03 25.31
CA LEU A 72 4.83 -5.01 26.59
C LEU A 72 4.49 -6.22 27.46
N LEU A 73 3.21 -6.58 27.55
CA LEU A 73 2.78 -7.78 28.28
C LEU A 73 3.30 -9.06 27.64
N ARG A 74 3.42 -9.09 26.31
CA ARG A 74 4.08 -10.17 25.58
C ARG A 74 5.56 -10.25 25.92
N ASP A 75 6.27 -9.13 25.93
CA ASP A 75 7.70 -9.09 26.32
C ASP A 75 7.91 -9.53 27.77
N ASP A 76 6.97 -9.21 28.66
CA ASP A 76 6.93 -9.69 30.05
C ASP A 76 6.57 -11.19 30.18
N GLY A 77 6.19 -11.86 29.08
CA GLY A 77 5.74 -13.26 29.07
C GLY A 77 4.32 -13.48 29.61
N ALA A 78 3.54 -12.41 29.79
CA ALA A 78 2.19 -12.45 30.35
C ALA A 78 1.09 -12.70 29.30
N VAL A 79 1.40 -12.55 28.01
CA VAL A 79 0.47 -12.75 26.88
C VAL A 79 1.20 -13.47 25.75
N ASP A 80 0.66 -14.60 25.29
CA ASP A 80 1.02 -15.18 23.99
C ASP A 80 0.10 -14.59 22.91
N LEU A 81 0.69 -14.14 21.80
CA LEU A 81 -0.11 -13.60 20.70
C LEU A 81 -0.93 -14.69 19.98
N ASN A 82 -0.51 -15.96 20.07
CA ASN A 82 -1.12 -17.06 19.35
C ASN A 82 -2.11 -17.87 20.19
N GLU A 83 -2.19 -17.62 21.49
CA GLU A 83 -3.20 -18.27 22.32
C GLU A 83 -4.59 -17.63 22.11
N PRO A 84 -5.67 -18.39 22.35
CA PRO A 84 -7.02 -17.83 22.35
C PRO A 84 -7.12 -16.68 23.34
N VAL A 85 -7.69 -15.54 22.94
CA VAL A 85 -7.84 -14.36 23.80
C VAL A 85 -8.68 -14.66 25.06
N ALA A 86 -9.50 -15.71 25.00
CA ALA A 86 -10.27 -16.24 26.12
C ALA A 86 -9.41 -16.74 27.29
N ALA A 87 -8.12 -17.02 27.08
CA ALA A 87 -7.17 -17.36 28.15
C ALA A 87 -6.97 -16.19 29.13
N HIS A 88 -7.13 -14.94 28.66
CA HIS A 88 -7.03 -13.74 29.49
C HIS A 88 -8.38 -13.11 29.78
N VAL A 89 -9.31 -13.13 28.82
CA VAL A 89 -10.66 -12.56 28.94
C VAL A 89 -11.68 -13.71 28.91
N PRO A 90 -12.03 -14.34 30.04
CA PRO A 90 -12.79 -15.59 30.09
C PRO A 90 -14.28 -15.38 29.81
N LEU A 91 -14.60 -14.96 28.58
CA LEU A 91 -15.94 -14.72 28.08
C LEU A 91 -16.26 -15.75 26.97
N PRO A 92 -17.43 -16.42 27.01
CA PRO A 92 -17.86 -17.33 25.94
C PRO A 92 -17.81 -16.66 24.56
N GLY A 93 -17.45 -17.41 23.52
CA GLY A 93 -17.34 -16.90 22.15
C GLY A 93 -15.98 -16.29 21.80
N LEU A 94 -15.21 -15.81 22.78
CA LEU A 94 -13.89 -15.23 22.52
C LEU A 94 -12.79 -16.28 22.21
N SER A 95 -13.01 -17.56 22.50
CA SER A 95 -12.06 -18.64 22.18
C SER A 95 -11.79 -18.83 20.68
N ARG A 96 -12.62 -18.21 19.83
CA ARG A 96 -12.50 -18.22 18.37
C ARG A 96 -11.38 -17.33 17.85
N PHE A 97 -10.87 -16.40 18.67
CA PHE A 97 -9.87 -15.42 18.27
C PHE A 97 -8.59 -15.59 19.08
N THR A 98 -7.45 -15.39 18.43
CA THR A 98 -6.18 -15.18 19.11
C THR A 98 -5.93 -13.69 19.31
N THR A 99 -5.04 -13.32 20.22
CA THR A 99 -4.60 -11.93 20.38
C THR A 99 -4.03 -11.37 19.06
N ARG A 100 -3.32 -12.20 18.28
CA ARG A 100 -2.82 -11.86 16.93
C ARG A 100 -3.97 -11.55 15.97
N HIS A 101 -5.06 -12.32 15.98
CA HIS A 101 -6.22 -12.03 15.13
C HIS A 101 -6.79 -10.63 15.40
N LEU A 102 -6.83 -10.22 16.67
CA LEU A 102 -7.32 -8.89 17.05
C LEU A 102 -6.35 -7.77 16.63
N LEU A 103 -5.05 -7.93 16.91
CA LEU A 103 -4.02 -6.94 16.54
C LEU A 103 -3.87 -6.74 15.03
N THR A 104 -4.10 -7.79 14.25
CA THR A 104 -3.98 -7.75 12.78
C THR A 104 -5.30 -7.50 12.07
N HIS A 105 -6.38 -7.23 12.82
CA HIS A 105 -7.72 -7.05 12.23
C HIS A 105 -8.15 -8.24 11.34
N THR A 106 -7.81 -9.46 11.73
CA THR A 106 -8.16 -10.69 11.01
C THR A 106 -9.17 -11.57 11.74
N ALA A 107 -9.77 -11.06 12.82
CA ALA A 107 -10.78 -11.81 13.58
C ALA A 107 -12.12 -12.00 12.86
N GLY A 108 -12.38 -11.27 11.77
CA GLY A 108 -13.66 -11.29 11.05
C GLY A 108 -14.80 -10.56 11.77
N LEU A 109 -14.49 -9.82 12.83
CA LEU A 109 -15.48 -8.99 13.53
C LEU A 109 -15.95 -7.83 12.64
N PRO A 110 -17.23 -7.39 12.76
CA PRO A 110 -17.76 -6.30 11.96
C PRO A 110 -16.92 -5.02 12.06
N SER A 111 -16.82 -4.28 10.95
CA SER A 111 -15.97 -3.09 10.90
C SER A 111 -16.43 -1.97 11.82
N GLY A 112 -17.74 -1.87 12.08
CA GLY A 112 -18.34 -0.91 13.00
C GLY A 112 -19.56 -1.49 13.69
N MET A 113 -19.66 -1.28 15.00
CA MET A 113 -20.80 -1.70 15.81
C MET A 113 -21.23 -0.51 16.67
N PRO A 114 -22.45 0.03 16.53
CA PRO A 114 -22.94 1.14 17.34
C PRO A 114 -23.35 0.65 18.75
N LEU A 115 -22.40 0.08 19.48
CA LEU A 115 -22.62 -0.55 20.79
C LEU A 115 -23.15 0.47 21.81
N TYR A 116 -22.72 1.73 21.72
CA TYR A 116 -23.18 2.84 22.56
C TYR A 116 -24.70 3.04 22.59
N ALA A 117 -25.42 2.58 21.55
CA ALA A 117 -26.87 2.68 21.50
C ALA A 117 -27.57 1.64 22.39
N HIS A 118 -26.85 0.58 22.80
CA HIS A 118 -27.43 -0.62 23.43
C HIS A 118 -26.62 -1.18 24.60
N ALA A 119 -25.53 -0.52 24.98
CA ALA A 119 -24.64 -0.90 26.07
C ALA A 119 -24.11 0.35 26.77
N THR A 120 -24.13 0.33 28.10
CA THR A 120 -23.63 1.40 28.97
C THR A 120 -22.44 0.98 29.82
N THR A 121 -22.06 -0.30 29.74
CA THR A 121 -20.88 -0.86 30.42
C THR A 121 -19.97 -1.59 29.45
N LEU A 122 -18.68 -1.69 29.79
CA LEU A 122 -17.71 -2.47 29.02
C LEU A 122 -18.12 -3.94 28.92
N ASP A 123 -18.62 -4.54 29.99
CA ASP A 123 -19.01 -5.95 30.01
C ASP A 123 -20.18 -6.23 29.05
N GLU A 124 -21.19 -5.33 28.99
CA GLU A 124 -22.27 -5.42 28.00
C GLU A 124 -21.75 -5.31 26.56
N MET A 125 -20.79 -4.42 26.31
CA MET A 125 -20.16 -4.29 24.98
C MET A 125 -19.41 -5.56 24.60
N LEU A 126 -18.62 -6.13 25.52
CA LEU A 126 -17.86 -7.35 25.29
C LEU A 126 -18.78 -8.55 25.03
N GLN A 127 -19.88 -8.67 25.78
CA GLN A 127 -20.89 -9.72 25.55
C GLN A 127 -21.44 -9.63 24.13
N ARG A 128 -21.85 -8.45 23.68
CA ARG A 128 -22.37 -8.24 22.32
C ARG A 128 -21.34 -8.51 21.24
N ILE A 129 -20.08 -8.12 21.46
CA ILE A 129 -18.99 -8.42 20.52
C ILE A 129 -18.75 -9.93 20.43
N SER A 130 -18.79 -10.63 21.56
CA SER A 130 -18.55 -12.08 21.63
C SER A 130 -19.61 -12.92 20.90
N GLU A 131 -20.84 -12.39 20.82
CA GLU A 131 -21.99 -12.99 20.16
C GLU A 131 -22.14 -12.54 18.69
N ALA A 132 -21.32 -11.60 18.24
CA ALA A 132 -21.44 -11.04 16.89
C ALA A 132 -21.20 -12.11 15.82
N ALA A 133 -22.01 -12.06 14.75
CA ALA A 133 -21.75 -12.80 13.54
C ALA A 133 -20.45 -12.30 12.90
N LEU A 134 -19.62 -13.22 12.41
CA LEU A 134 -18.39 -12.87 11.71
C LEU A 134 -18.68 -12.63 10.23
N GLU A 135 -17.98 -11.65 9.65
CA GLU A 135 -17.99 -11.37 8.22
C GLU A 135 -17.09 -12.35 7.44
N ASN A 136 -16.08 -12.91 8.11
CA ASN A 136 -15.20 -13.94 7.56
C ASN A 136 -14.61 -14.81 8.67
N GLU A 137 -14.08 -15.98 8.30
CA GLU A 137 -13.36 -16.82 9.25
C GLU A 137 -12.11 -16.12 9.83
N PRO A 138 -11.79 -16.30 11.12
CA PRO A 138 -10.60 -15.74 11.71
C PRO A 138 -9.33 -16.16 10.97
N GLY A 139 -8.42 -15.22 10.74
CA GLY A 139 -7.15 -15.43 10.05
C GLY A 139 -7.24 -15.44 8.51
N THR A 140 -8.44 -15.42 7.92
CA THR A 140 -8.58 -15.57 6.45
C THR A 140 -8.64 -14.27 5.66
N ALA A 141 -9.02 -13.15 6.29
CA ALA A 141 -9.11 -11.84 5.64
C ALA A 141 -8.90 -10.70 6.64
N ARG A 142 -8.44 -9.55 6.15
CA ARG A 142 -8.20 -8.35 6.95
C ARG A 142 -9.39 -7.40 6.86
N ARG A 143 -10.05 -7.15 7.98
CA ARG A 143 -11.18 -6.22 8.13
C ARG A 143 -10.95 -5.33 9.35
N TYR A 144 -10.67 -4.05 9.11
CA TYR A 144 -10.46 -3.08 10.18
C TYR A 144 -11.70 -3.01 11.07
N SER A 145 -11.53 -3.24 12.37
CA SER A 145 -12.61 -3.34 13.33
C SER A 145 -12.18 -2.78 14.68
N ASP A 146 -13.02 -1.95 15.28
CA ASP A 146 -12.83 -1.40 16.62
C ASP A 146 -13.12 -2.43 17.72
N ALA A 147 -14.04 -3.37 17.46
CA ALA A 147 -14.48 -4.37 18.43
C ALA A 147 -13.31 -5.23 18.95
N GLY A 148 -12.38 -5.59 18.06
CA GLY A 148 -11.19 -6.34 18.47
C GLY A 148 -10.30 -5.56 19.44
N PHE A 149 -10.19 -4.24 19.26
CA PHE A 149 -9.40 -3.39 20.15
C PHE A 149 -10.11 -3.12 21.48
N ILE A 150 -11.44 -3.14 21.54
CA ILE A 150 -12.18 -3.11 22.81
C ILE A 150 -11.85 -4.36 23.64
N ILE A 151 -11.82 -5.55 23.03
CA ILE A 151 -11.40 -6.80 23.68
C ILE A 151 -9.94 -6.69 24.15
N LEU A 152 -9.03 -6.20 23.31
CA LEU A 152 -7.62 -6.03 23.69
C LEU A 152 -7.42 -5.07 24.87
N GLY A 153 -8.25 -4.01 24.95
CA GLY A 153 -8.27 -3.14 26.14
C GLY A 153 -8.56 -3.93 27.42
N LYS A 154 -9.56 -4.83 27.39
CA LYS A 154 -9.88 -5.69 28.54
C LYS A 154 -8.78 -6.71 28.84
N LEU A 155 -8.15 -7.27 27.81
CA LEU A 155 -7.00 -8.17 27.97
C LEU A 155 -5.87 -7.46 28.73
N VAL A 156 -5.55 -6.22 28.36
CA VAL A 156 -4.53 -5.42 29.07
C VAL A 156 -4.91 -5.23 30.54
N GLU A 157 -6.19 -4.98 30.84
CA GLU A 157 -6.62 -4.82 32.23
C GLU A 157 -6.40 -6.07 33.08
N LEU A 158 -6.79 -7.22 32.54
CA LEU A 158 -6.74 -8.49 33.26
C LEU A 158 -5.31 -9.05 33.36
N ALA A 159 -4.55 -9.04 32.26
CA ALA A 159 -3.17 -9.51 32.25
C ALA A 159 -2.22 -8.55 32.97
N GLY A 160 -2.43 -7.23 32.81
CA GLY A 160 -1.64 -6.18 33.44
C GLY A 160 -2.02 -5.86 34.89
N ARG A 161 -3.15 -6.39 35.37
CA ARG A 161 -3.71 -6.15 36.72
C ARG A 161 -3.83 -4.65 37.07
N ASP A 162 -4.31 -3.88 36.11
CA ASP A 162 -4.45 -2.42 36.20
C ASP A 162 -5.54 -1.94 35.25
N SER A 163 -6.03 -0.72 35.39
CA SER A 163 -6.86 -0.15 34.31
C SER A 163 -5.99 0.14 33.08
N LEU A 164 -6.59 0.14 31.87
CA LEU A 164 -5.85 0.43 30.63
C LEU A 164 -5.11 1.78 30.70
N ASP A 165 -5.78 2.83 31.17
CA ASP A 165 -5.20 4.17 31.33
C ASP A 165 -4.11 4.20 32.42
N GLY A 166 -4.30 3.46 33.52
CA GLY A 166 -3.29 3.24 34.54
C GLY A 166 -2.03 2.61 33.97
N PHE A 167 -2.21 1.56 33.17
CA PHE A 167 -1.11 0.73 32.66
C PHE A 167 -0.27 1.56 31.70
N CYS A 168 -0.93 2.19 30.72
CA CYS A 168 -0.27 3.05 29.75
C CYS A 168 0.42 4.24 30.44
N ARG A 169 -0.19 4.86 31.46
CA ARG A 169 0.45 5.94 32.21
C ARG A 169 1.72 5.46 32.92
N ARG A 170 1.70 4.30 33.59
CA ARG A 170 2.85 3.80 34.37
C ARG A 170 3.96 3.19 33.52
N ARG A 171 3.59 2.44 32.48
CA ARG A 171 4.54 1.65 31.67
C ARG A 171 4.98 2.34 30.38
N VAL A 172 4.20 3.31 29.88
CA VAL A 172 4.49 3.98 28.61
C VAL A 172 4.68 5.48 28.81
N PHE A 173 3.63 6.22 29.17
CA PHE A 173 3.64 7.68 29.11
C PHE A 173 4.54 8.32 30.19
N GLY A 174 4.50 7.81 31.41
CA GLY A 174 5.32 8.29 32.53
C GLY A 174 6.82 8.14 32.26
N PRO A 175 7.34 6.93 31.96
CA PRO A 175 8.75 6.71 31.64
C PRO A 175 9.25 7.55 30.46
N LEU A 176 8.38 7.80 29.47
CA LEU A 176 8.71 8.60 28.29
C LEU A 176 8.57 10.12 28.50
N GLY A 177 8.12 10.56 29.69
CA GLY A 177 7.90 11.98 29.98
C GLY A 177 6.77 12.61 29.15
N MET A 178 5.78 11.82 28.75
CA MET A 178 4.60 12.26 28.01
C MET A 178 3.55 12.83 28.98
N SER A 179 3.87 13.98 29.58
CA SER A 179 3.07 14.59 30.65
C SER A 179 1.76 15.25 30.21
N HIS A 180 1.49 15.29 28.90
CA HIS A 180 0.30 15.85 28.27
C HIS A 180 -0.43 14.80 27.42
N THR A 181 -0.40 13.53 27.88
CA THR A 181 -1.04 12.40 27.21
C THR A 181 -1.93 11.63 28.19
N ALA A 182 -3.24 11.52 27.92
CA ALA A 182 -4.20 10.82 28.78
C ALA A 182 -5.50 10.47 28.05
N PHE A 183 -6.23 9.43 28.50
CA PHE A 183 -7.55 9.06 27.94
C PHE A 183 -8.69 10.00 28.36
N ARG A 184 -8.62 10.50 29.60
CA ARG A 184 -9.58 11.44 30.17
C ARG A 184 -8.79 12.69 30.50
N PRO A 185 -8.67 13.65 29.56
CA PRO A 185 -7.86 14.84 29.81
C PRO A 185 -8.38 15.53 31.08
N PRO A 186 -7.50 15.83 32.06
CA PRO A 186 -7.89 16.56 33.26
C PRO A 186 -8.60 17.88 32.94
N ALA A 187 -9.42 18.38 33.89
CA ALA A 187 -10.23 19.58 33.70
C ALA A 187 -9.38 20.79 33.27
N GLU A 188 -8.17 20.92 33.80
CA GLU A 188 -7.22 21.97 33.45
C GLU A 188 -6.68 21.90 32.00
N TRP A 189 -6.83 20.75 31.31
CA TRP A 189 -6.43 20.60 29.90
C TRP A 189 -7.56 20.91 28.93
N VAL A 190 -8.82 20.91 29.38
CA VAL A 190 -9.99 21.04 28.50
C VAL A 190 -9.91 22.32 27.65
N GLY A 191 -9.49 23.45 28.24
CA GLY A 191 -9.32 24.72 27.51
C GLY A 191 -8.23 24.70 26.43
N ARG A 192 -7.33 23.71 26.43
CA ARG A 192 -6.30 23.50 25.39
C ARG A 192 -6.67 22.39 24.41
N CYS A 193 -7.81 21.71 24.60
CA CYS A 193 -8.22 20.64 23.70
C CYS A 193 -8.84 21.22 22.43
N ALA A 194 -8.49 20.64 21.28
CA ALA A 194 -9.18 20.92 20.04
C ALA A 194 -10.62 20.39 20.11
N ALA A 195 -11.57 21.21 19.66
CA ALA A 195 -12.95 20.79 19.53
C ALA A 195 -13.07 19.76 18.40
N THR A 196 -13.89 18.74 18.60
CA THR A 196 -14.25 17.79 17.53
C THR A 196 -15.62 18.16 16.97
N GLU A 197 -16.59 17.27 16.87
CA GLU A 197 -17.86 17.62 16.23
C GLU A 197 -18.92 18.13 17.21
N ARG A 198 -19.97 18.77 16.65
CA ARG A 198 -21.29 18.81 17.29
C ARG A 198 -21.90 17.42 17.22
N CYS A 199 -21.75 16.65 18.30
CA CYS A 199 -22.18 15.27 18.34
C CYS A 199 -23.71 15.19 18.29
N PRO A 200 -24.32 14.54 17.27
CA PRO A 200 -25.78 14.45 17.15
C PRO A 200 -26.42 13.74 18.35
N TRP A 201 -25.76 12.70 18.88
CA TRP A 201 -26.26 11.93 20.02
C TRP A 201 -26.14 12.70 21.35
N ARG A 202 -25.04 13.44 21.56
CA ARG A 202 -24.80 14.18 22.81
C ARG A 202 -25.33 15.62 22.80
N GLY A 203 -25.80 16.11 21.65
CA GLY A 203 -26.44 17.41 21.47
C GLY A 203 -25.52 18.63 21.64
N ARG A 204 -24.20 18.46 21.66
CA ARG A 204 -23.22 19.54 21.93
C ARG A 204 -21.92 19.38 21.16
N ILE A 205 -21.14 20.46 21.07
CA ILE A 205 -19.77 20.42 20.57
C ILE A 205 -18.89 19.74 21.62
N MET A 206 -18.11 18.76 21.19
CA MET A 206 -17.24 17.99 22.07
C MET A 206 -15.87 18.67 22.21
N VAL A 207 -15.45 18.94 23.44
CA VAL A 207 -14.15 19.53 23.79
C VAL A 207 -13.62 18.83 25.04
N GLY A 208 -12.42 18.25 24.98
CA GLY A 208 -11.83 17.50 26.11
C GLY A 208 -12.59 16.21 26.46
N GLU A 209 -13.43 15.70 25.57
CA GLU A 209 -14.16 14.44 25.71
C GLU A 209 -13.93 13.62 24.43
N VAL A 210 -13.75 12.30 24.55
CA VAL A 210 -13.55 11.42 23.39
C VAL A 210 -14.70 11.54 22.39
N HIS A 211 -14.35 11.69 21.11
CA HIS A 211 -15.25 11.79 19.97
C HIS A 211 -16.05 10.50 19.77
N ASP A 212 -15.36 9.36 19.77
CA ASP A 212 -15.96 8.04 19.56
C ASP A 212 -17.07 7.73 20.58
N GLU A 213 -18.25 7.35 20.08
CA GLU A 213 -19.43 7.13 20.91
C GLU A 213 -19.32 5.87 21.77
N ASN A 214 -18.70 4.80 21.28
CA ASN A 214 -18.52 3.57 22.05
C ASN A 214 -17.57 3.80 23.22
N ALA A 215 -16.43 4.43 22.98
CA ALA A 215 -15.46 4.77 24.02
C ALA A 215 -16.08 5.69 25.07
N TYR A 216 -16.87 6.67 24.65
CA TYR A 216 -17.58 7.56 25.58
C TYR A 216 -18.58 6.82 26.46
N ALA A 217 -19.39 5.94 25.88
CA ALA A 217 -20.45 5.23 26.60
C ALA A 217 -19.92 4.34 27.74
N ILE A 218 -18.65 3.93 27.68
CA ILE A 218 -17.98 3.15 28.74
C ILE A 218 -17.00 3.98 29.59
N GLY A 219 -17.14 5.30 29.59
CA GLY A 219 -16.39 6.19 30.48
C GLY A 219 -15.08 6.77 29.91
N GLY A 220 -14.85 6.66 28.60
CA GLY A 220 -13.79 7.34 27.87
C GLY A 220 -12.44 6.63 27.82
N VAL A 221 -12.29 5.46 28.47
CA VAL A 221 -11.08 4.64 28.41
C VAL A 221 -11.41 3.36 27.64
N ALA A 222 -10.96 3.27 26.39
CA ALA A 222 -11.23 2.12 25.53
C ALA A 222 -10.01 1.76 24.68
N GLY A 223 -9.87 0.48 24.32
CA GLY A 223 -8.69 0.06 23.58
C GLY A 223 -8.63 0.60 22.14
N HIS A 224 -9.75 1.04 21.57
CA HIS A 224 -9.83 1.52 20.19
C HIS A 224 -9.75 3.05 20.04
N ALA A 225 -10.09 3.81 21.08
CA ALA A 225 -10.19 5.28 21.08
C ALA A 225 -10.16 5.86 22.51
N GLY A 226 -9.97 7.18 22.62
CA GLY A 226 -10.02 7.90 23.90
C GLY A 226 -8.75 8.64 24.26
N LEU A 227 -7.60 8.31 23.66
CA LEU A 227 -6.34 8.98 24.00
C LEU A 227 -6.29 10.41 23.46
N PHE A 228 -5.87 11.35 24.30
CA PHE A 228 -5.51 12.73 23.94
C PHE A 228 -4.00 12.92 24.06
N SER A 229 -3.40 13.70 23.17
CA SER A 229 -1.99 14.08 23.27
C SER A 229 -1.67 15.38 22.54
N THR A 230 -0.50 15.94 22.85
CA THR A 230 0.18 16.95 22.01
C THR A 230 1.12 16.30 21.01
N ALA A 231 1.50 17.02 19.96
CA ALA A 231 2.47 16.52 18.98
C ALA A 231 3.87 16.32 19.60
N LYS A 232 4.23 17.13 20.61
CA LYS A 232 5.51 17.03 21.32
C LYS A 232 5.62 15.73 22.14
N ASP A 233 4.55 15.30 22.79
CA ASP A 233 4.52 14.03 23.52
C ASP A 233 4.59 12.84 22.56
N LEU A 234 3.84 12.89 21.47
CA LEU A 234 3.92 11.85 20.43
C LEU A 234 5.32 11.77 19.82
N ALA A 235 6.04 12.88 19.68
CA ALA A 235 7.43 12.88 19.23
C ALA A 235 8.38 12.16 20.21
N ARG A 236 8.11 12.19 21.52
CA ARG A 236 8.86 11.42 22.52
C ARG A 236 8.60 9.93 22.34
N PHE A 237 7.34 9.55 22.18
CA PHE A 237 6.95 8.17 21.87
C PHE A 237 7.64 7.66 20.60
N CYS A 238 7.59 8.45 19.51
CA CYS A 238 8.19 8.05 18.23
C CYS A 238 9.70 7.80 18.35
N ARG A 239 10.43 8.69 19.04
CA ARG A 239 11.86 8.53 19.28
C ARG A 239 12.18 7.29 20.10
N ALA A 240 11.47 7.08 21.20
CA ALA A 240 11.68 5.92 22.06
C ALA A 240 11.38 4.61 21.31
N LEU A 241 10.31 4.56 20.52
CA LEU A 241 9.98 3.39 19.72
C LEU A 241 11.06 3.10 18.67
N LEU A 242 11.54 4.11 17.95
CA LEU A 242 12.60 3.98 16.94
C LEU A 242 13.97 3.64 17.51
N ARG A 243 14.17 3.83 18.81
CA ARG A 243 15.37 3.44 19.56
C ARG A 243 15.23 2.08 20.25
N GLY A 244 14.07 1.42 20.16
CA GLY A 244 13.82 0.15 20.83
C GLY A 244 13.71 0.28 22.36
N GLU A 245 13.31 1.45 22.87
CA GLU A 245 13.21 1.75 24.31
C GLU A 245 11.84 1.40 24.90
N ILE A 246 10.85 1.05 24.06
CA ILE A 246 9.48 0.71 24.50
C ILE A 246 9.28 -0.80 24.56
N VAL A 247 9.57 -1.51 23.47
CA VAL A 247 9.49 -2.98 23.36
C VAL A 247 10.84 -3.50 22.90
N CYS A 248 11.14 -4.77 23.19
CA CYS A 248 12.38 -5.39 22.78
C CYS A 248 12.50 -5.47 21.24
N GLU A 249 13.73 -5.48 20.72
CA GLU A 249 13.98 -5.47 19.27
C GLU A 249 13.31 -6.65 18.50
N PRO A 250 13.27 -7.90 19.03
CA PRO A 250 12.49 -8.96 18.38
C PRO A 250 11.01 -8.61 18.21
N THR A 251 10.39 -8.01 19.23
CA THR A 251 8.98 -7.58 19.19
C THR A 251 8.78 -6.40 18.26
N LEU A 252 9.68 -5.41 18.26
CA LEU A 252 9.65 -4.28 17.33
C LEU A 252 9.76 -4.75 15.86
N ARG A 253 10.62 -5.74 15.60
CA ARG A 253 10.78 -6.34 14.27
C ARG A 253 9.51 -7.05 13.81
N GLU A 254 8.92 -7.88 14.66
CA GLU A 254 7.68 -8.59 14.32
C GLU A 254 6.51 -7.61 14.14
N MET A 255 6.41 -6.60 15.00
CA MET A 255 5.37 -5.56 14.95
C MET A 255 5.33 -4.85 13.59
N THR A 256 6.50 -4.66 12.98
CA THR A 256 6.68 -3.96 11.70
C THR A 256 6.90 -4.89 10.51
N GLN A 257 6.72 -6.19 10.69
CA GLN A 257 6.96 -7.17 9.63
C GLN A 257 5.82 -7.17 8.60
N LEU A 258 6.19 -7.20 7.31
CA LEU A 258 5.27 -7.45 6.20
C LEU A 258 4.79 -8.91 6.19
N ASN A 259 3.68 -9.16 5.49
CA ASN A 259 3.10 -10.50 5.32
C ASN A 259 2.66 -11.19 6.64
N GLN A 260 2.35 -10.44 7.70
CA GLN A 260 1.67 -11.02 8.88
C GLN A 260 0.30 -11.59 8.50
N VAL A 261 -0.36 -10.97 7.50
CA VAL A 261 -1.62 -11.44 6.94
C VAL A 261 -1.42 -11.78 5.46
N PRO A 262 -1.51 -13.07 5.05
CA PRO A 262 -1.18 -13.48 3.68
C PRO A 262 -1.94 -12.75 2.57
N ARG A 263 -3.21 -12.39 2.81
CA ARG A 263 -4.09 -11.67 1.85
C ARG A 263 -4.08 -10.15 1.99
N TYR A 264 -3.33 -9.62 2.95
CA TYR A 264 -3.17 -8.19 3.15
C TYR A 264 -1.81 -7.94 3.80
N PRO A 265 -0.73 -7.94 3.01
CA PRO A 265 0.63 -7.99 3.55
C PRO A 265 1.07 -6.71 4.26
N TRP A 266 0.33 -5.61 4.09
CA TRP A 266 0.58 -4.28 4.66
C TRP A 266 0.05 -4.05 6.08
N GLN A 267 -0.37 -5.12 6.75
CA GLN A 267 -0.83 -5.07 8.15
C GLN A 267 0.23 -5.71 9.04
N GLY A 268 0.82 -4.91 9.94
CA GLY A 268 1.63 -5.39 11.06
C GLY A 268 0.80 -5.68 12.31
N LEU A 269 1.45 -5.80 13.46
CA LEU A 269 0.76 -5.95 14.75
C LEU A 269 0.23 -4.59 15.21
N GLY A 270 -1.06 -4.32 14.97
CA GLY A 270 -1.73 -3.04 15.23
C GLY A 270 -1.34 -1.91 14.26
N TRP A 271 -0.10 -1.88 13.79
CA TRP A 271 0.44 -0.87 12.88
C TRP A 271 0.20 -1.24 11.40
N LEU A 272 -0.01 -0.24 10.56
CA LEU A 272 0.14 -0.39 9.10
C LEU A 272 1.63 -0.31 8.75
N VAL A 273 2.05 -1.03 7.70
CA VAL A 273 3.44 -1.10 7.24
C VAL A 273 3.51 -0.91 5.73
N ASP A 274 4.62 -0.37 5.21
CA ASP A 274 4.84 -0.10 3.78
C ASP A 274 3.67 0.72 3.16
N PRO A 275 3.56 2.01 3.50
CA PRO A 275 2.38 2.81 3.19
C PRO A 275 2.16 3.03 1.70
N TRP A 276 0.88 3.05 1.34
CA TRP A 276 0.39 3.48 0.05
C TRP A 276 0.17 5.00 0.04
N GLY A 277 0.76 5.70 -0.93
CA GLY A 277 0.61 7.15 -1.13
C GLY A 277 -0.81 7.57 -1.50
N THR A 278 -1.59 6.69 -2.14
CA THR A 278 -3.02 6.89 -2.41
C THR A 278 -3.92 6.62 -1.20
N GLY A 279 -3.37 6.05 -0.12
CA GLY A 279 -4.10 5.71 1.10
C GLY A 279 -4.60 6.93 1.88
N GLU A 280 -5.66 6.73 2.67
CA GLU A 280 -6.21 7.78 3.53
C GLU A 280 -5.42 7.98 4.83
N THR A 281 -4.38 7.20 5.08
CA THR A 281 -3.68 7.18 6.39
C THR A 281 -2.47 8.12 6.47
N GLY A 282 -2.10 8.75 5.36
CA GLY A 282 -0.77 9.36 5.22
C GLY A 282 0.29 8.32 4.85
N PHE A 283 1.49 8.77 4.51
CA PHE A 283 2.58 7.90 4.05
C PHE A 283 3.97 8.51 4.23
N LEU A 284 4.99 7.66 4.34
CA LEU A 284 6.38 7.99 4.03
C LEU A 284 6.84 6.97 2.97
N PRO A 285 7.41 7.38 1.83
CA PRO A 285 7.66 6.49 0.68
C PRO A 285 8.89 5.59 0.91
N SER A 286 8.79 4.72 1.91
CA SER A 286 9.84 3.81 2.36
C SER A 286 9.23 2.45 2.74
N ARG A 287 9.89 1.37 2.34
CA ARG A 287 9.48 -0.01 2.64
C ARG A 287 9.51 -0.34 4.13
N THR A 288 10.30 0.41 4.90
CA THR A 288 10.44 0.21 6.35
C THR A 288 9.58 1.18 7.15
N ALA A 289 8.76 2.00 6.47
CA ALA A 289 7.83 2.89 7.12
C ALA A 289 6.62 2.15 7.69
N PHE A 290 6.18 2.56 8.86
CA PHE A 290 5.01 2.04 9.56
C PHE A 290 4.28 3.17 10.29
N GLY A 291 2.97 3.03 10.45
CA GLY A 291 2.15 4.14 10.90
C GLY A 291 0.70 3.77 11.14
N HIS A 292 -0.08 4.79 11.54
CA HIS A 292 -1.51 4.67 11.72
C HIS A 292 -2.17 6.05 11.60
N ALA A 293 -3.49 6.05 11.46
CA ALA A 293 -4.31 7.25 11.38
C ALA A 293 -5.46 7.25 12.40
N GLY A 294 -5.98 8.43 12.72
CA GLY A 294 -7.16 8.62 13.57
C GLY A 294 -8.31 9.28 12.83
N TRP A 295 -9.55 8.97 13.19
CA TRP A 295 -10.74 9.53 12.57
C TRP A 295 -10.74 11.06 12.56
N THR A 296 -10.34 11.71 13.66
CA THR A 296 -10.32 13.17 13.83
C THR A 296 -9.41 13.95 12.88
N GLY A 297 -8.58 13.27 12.07
CA GLY A 297 -7.60 13.88 11.15
C GLY A 297 -6.16 13.65 11.58
N THR A 298 -5.95 13.03 12.75
CA THR A 298 -4.62 12.72 13.29
C THR A 298 -3.94 11.59 12.50
N SER A 299 -2.61 11.57 12.45
CA SER A 299 -1.81 10.48 11.88
C SER A 299 -0.37 10.52 12.37
N VAL A 300 0.27 9.36 12.36
CA VAL A 300 1.68 9.18 12.69
C VAL A 300 2.28 8.17 11.73
N TRP A 301 3.44 8.49 11.17
CA TRP A 301 4.29 7.57 10.40
C TRP A 301 5.73 7.68 10.88
N LEU A 302 6.41 6.55 10.96
CA LEU A 302 7.81 6.39 11.35
C LEU A 302 8.51 5.50 10.31
N ASP A 303 9.78 5.73 10.07
CA ASP A 303 10.63 4.92 9.21
C ASP A 303 11.77 4.31 10.04
N ARG A 304 11.88 2.98 10.04
CA ARG A 304 12.90 2.28 10.84
C ARG A 304 14.32 2.50 10.32
N GLU A 305 14.49 2.53 9.00
CA GLU A 305 15.79 2.67 8.35
C GLU A 305 16.34 4.08 8.57
N THR A 306 15.57 5.10 8.21
CA THR A 306 16.02 6.49 8.31
C THR A 306 15.91 7.05 9.73
N GLY A 307 15.04 6.46 10.56
CA GLY A 307 14.70 7.00 11.88
C GLY A 307 13.81 8.25 11.82
N LEU A 308 13.33 8.63 10.64
CA LEU A 308 12.42 9.76 10.46
C LEU A 308 11.04 9.40 11.02
N PHE A 309 10.34 10.39 11.58
CA PHE A 309 8.91 10.32 11.84
C PHE A 309 8.21 11.63 11.49
N ALA A 310 6.93 11.52 11.13
CA ALA A 310 6.05 12.63 10.87
C ALA A 310 4.72 12.44 11.60
N ILE A 311 4.31 13.50 12.28
CA ILE A 311 3.12 13.58 13.12
C ILE A 311 2.26 14.69 12.55
N LEU A 312 0.99 14.39 12.31
CA LEU A 312 -0.03 15.38 11.97
C LEU A 312 -1.19 15.22 12.93
N LEU A 313 -1.49 16.25 13.73
CA LEU A 313 -2.66 16.31 14.59
C LEU A 313 -3.62 17.37 14.06
N SER A 314 -4.87 17.00 13.86
CA SER A 314 -5.93 17.89 13.37
C SER A 314 -7.29 17.44 13.93
N ASN A 315 -8.29 18.29 13.76
CA ASN A 315 -9.67 18.12 14.18
C ASN A 315 -10.63 18.35 13.01
N THR A 316 -10.36 17.71 11.88
CA THR A 316 -11.07 17.93 10.61
C THR A 316 -12.56 17.59 10.65
N CYS A 317 -13.01 16.84 11.66
CA CYS A 317 -14.43 16.59 11.91
C CYS A 317 -15.17 17.77 12.58
N HIS A 318 -14.49 18.88 12.87
CA HIS A 318 -15.09 20.06 13.48
C HIS A 318 -15.54 21.11 12.43
N PRO A 319 -16.75 21.68 12.54
CA PRO A 319 -17.79 21.38 13.54
C PRO A 319 -18.65 20.15 13.20
N SER A 320 -18.55 19.61 11.98
CA SER A 320 -19.32 18.46 11.53
C SER A 320 -18.45 17.46 10.77
N ARG A 321 -18.64 16.16 11.05
CA ARG A 321 -17.99 15.05 10.33
C ARG A 321 -18.33 15.02 8.84
N SER A 322 -19.41 15.66 8.40
CA SER A 322 -19.88 15.65 7.01
C SER A 322 -18.96 16.38 6.02
N ASN A 323 -18.19 17.36 6.50
CA ASN A 323 -17.41 18.26 5.64
C ASN A 323 -15.93 17.89 5.56
N ARG A 324 -15.56 16.75 6.13
CA ARG A 324 -14.16 16.34 6.32
C ARG A 324 -13.61 15.61 5.11
N ASP A 325 -12.37 15.94 4.74
CA ASP A 325 -11.56 15.11 3.82
C ASP A 325 -10.17 14.80 4.40
N ASN A 326 -10.09 13.70 5.17
CA ASN A 326 -8.82 13.25 5.74
C ASN A 326 -7.83 12.76 4.68
N GLY A 327 -8.31 12.21 3.57
CA GLY A 327 -7.46 11.72 2.50
C GLY A 327 -6.72 12.89 1.84
N ALA A 328 -7.44 13.97 1.51
CA ALA A 328 -6.86 15.17 0.94
C ALA A 328 -5.90 15.87 1.91
N LEU A 329 -6.27 15.98 3.20
CA LEU A 329 -5.39 16.50 4.25
C LEU A 329 -4.04 15.78 4.26
N ARG A 330 -4.08 14.45 4.38
CA ARG A 330 -2.87 13.65 4.59
C ARG A 330 -2.04 13.54 3.31
N ARG A 331 -2.66 13.38 2.14
CA ARG A 331 -1.92 13.34 0.86
C ARG A 331 -1.13 14.63 0.64
N ALA A 332 -1.71 15.80 0.90
CA ALA A 332 -1.00 17.07 0.73
C ALA A 332 0.12 17.25 1.77
N PHE A 333 -0.18 17.01 3.05
CA PHE A 333 0.83 17.14 4.11
C PHE A 333 2.01 16.16 3.91
N TYR A 334 1.73 14.86 3.80
CA TYR A 334 2.76 13.85 3.64
C TYR A 334 3.44 13.91 2.28
N GLY A 335 2.78 14.39 1.22
CA GLY A 335 3.42 14.71 -0.05
C GLY A 335 4.56 15.73 0.12
N GLY A 336 4.31 16.81 0.87
CA GLY A 336 5.35 17.79 1.20
C GLY A 336 6.47 17.22 2.07
N VAL A 337 6.16 16.31 3.00
CA VAL A 337 7.17 15.59 3.79
C VAL A 337 8.01 14.66 2.90
N ALA A 338 7.36 13.88 2.04
CA ALA A 338 7.99 12.97 1.10
C ALA A 338 8.96 13.72 0.18
N SER A 339 8.53 14.83 -0.42
CA SER A 339 9.40 15.67 -1.27
C SER A 339 10.61 16.24 -0.52
N ALA A 340 10.49 16.51 0.78
CA ALA A 340 11.58 17.07 1.57
C ALA A 340 12.62 16.02 2.03
N PHE A 341 12.19 14.78 2.32
CA PHE A 341 13.04 13.79 2.98
C PHE A 341 13.34 12.53 2.14
N TYR A 342 12.56 12.25 1.09
CA TYR A 342 12.74 11.09 0.22
C TYR A 342 12.87 11.50 -1.25
N PRO A 343 13.76 12.42 -1.61
CA PRO A 343 13.83 12.92 -2.98
C PRO A 343 14.26 11.83 -3.97
N GLN A 344 15.10 10.87 -3.55
CA GLN A 344 15.78 9.92 -4.45
C GLN A 344 15.21 8.49 -4.46
N THR A 345 14.28 8.14 -3.58
CA THR A 345 13.77 6.77 -3.46
C THR A 345 12.27 6.74 -3.58
N THR A 346 11.77 5.64 -4.14
CA THR A 346 10.34 5.35 -4.15
C THR A 346 10.09 3.95 -3.61
N ALA A 347 9.04 3.81 -2.80
CA ALA A 347 8.50 2.52 -2.42
C ALA A 347 7.34 2.18 -3.37
N THR A 348 7.65 1.91 -4.65
CA THR A 348 6.64 1.77 -5.71
C THR A 348 5.82 0.50 -5.54
N HIS A 349 4.50 0.57 -5.52
CA HIS A 349 3.64 -0.62 -5.59
C HIS A 349 3.13 -0.80 -7.02
N VAL A 350 3.24 -2.03 -7.54
CA VAL A 350 2.79 -2.36 -8.90
C VAL A 350 1.30 -2.65 -8.96
N GLY A 351 0.70 -2.71 -10.16
CA GLY A 351 -0.70 -3.04 -10.32
C GLY A 351 -1.07 -4.42 -9.74
N LEU A 352 -0.12 -5.35 -9.69
CA LEU A 352 -0.30 -6.65 -9.02
C LEU A 352 -0.40 -6.51 -7.50
N ASP A 353 0.38 -5.62 -6.88
CA ASP A 353 0.26 -5.31 -5.45
C ASP A 353 -1.10 -4.67 -5.18
N ARG A 354 -1.56 -3.79 -6.07
CA ARG A 354 -2.87 -3.13 -5.94
C ARG A 354 -4.01 -4.13 -5.98
N LEU A 355 -3.90 -5.16 -6.82
CA LEU A 355 -4.87 -6.25 -6.85
C LEU A 355 -4.95 -6.99 -5.51
N VAL A 356 -3.82 -7.19 -4.81
CA VAL A 356 -3.80 -7.78 -3.46
C VAL A 356 -4.39 -6.82 -2.43
N LEU A 357 -4.06 -5.53 -2.50
CA LEU A 357 -4.61 -4.50 -1.62
C LEU A 357 -6.13 -4.45 -1.70
N ASP A 358 -6.67 -4.54 -2.91
CA ASP A 358 -8.10 -4.54 -3.22
C ASP A 358 -8.74 -5.93 -2.97
N GLN A 359 -8.03 -6.84 -2.29
CA GLN A 359 -8.49 -8.20 -1.93
C GLN A 359 -9.00 -9.00 -3.14
N PHE A 360 -8.36 -8.82 -4.30
CA PHE A 360 -8.70 -9.50 -5.56
C PHE A 360 -10.12 -9.22 -6.08
N GLU A 361 -10.84 -8.22 -5.57
CA GLU A 361 -12.22 -7.89 -5.99
C GLU A 361 -12.39 -7.79 -7.51
N PRO A 362 -11.48 -7.14 -8.27
CA PRO A 362 -11.64 -7.01 -9.73
C PRO A 362 -11.65 -8.32 -10.51
N VAL A 363 -11.07 -9.39 -9.96
CA VAL A 363 -10.93 -10.72 -10.59
C VAL A 363 -11.73 -11.81 -9.88
N HIS A 364 -12.32 -11.51 -8.73
CA HIS A 364 -13.04 -12.47 -7.91
C HIS A 364 -14.25 -13.07 -8.66
N ALA A 365 -14.39 -14.39 -8.61
CA ALA A 365 -15.47 -15.15 -9.28
C ALA A 365 -15.62 -14.89 -10.80
N ARG A 366 -14.54 -14.51 -11.49
CA ARG A 366 -14.51 -14.31 -12.95
C ARG A 366 -13.61 -15.33 -13.63
N ARG A 367 -14.02 -15.80 -14.80
CA ARG A 367 -13.12 -16.56 -15.69
C ARG A 367 -12.18 -15.59 -16.37
N ILE A 368 -10.88 -15.71 -16.10
CA ILE A 368 -9.89 -14.76 -16.61
C ILE A 368 -9.01 -15.38 -17.71
N GLY A 369 -8.75 -14.59 -18.76
CA GLY A 369 -7.61 -14.82 -19.65
C GLY A 369 -6.47 -13.92 -19.23
N LEU A 370 -5.25 -14.43 -19.10
CA LEU A 370 -4.12 -13.67 -18.56
C LEU A 370 -2.96 -13.59 -19.56
N LEU A 371 -2.64 -12.38 -20.03
CA LEU A 371 -1.39 -12.09 -20.74
C LEU A 371 -0.29 -11.77 -19.72
N THR A 372 0.74 -12.61 -19.66
CA THR A 372 1.84 -12.43 -18.71
C THR A 372 3.15 -13.12 -19.15
N ASN A 373 4.21 -12.91 -18.37
CA ASN A 373 5.51 -13.57 -18.53
C ASN A 373 6.14 -13.86 -17.15
N HIS A 374 7.28 -14.55 -17.12
CA HIS A 374 8.00 -14.90 -15.90
C HIS A 374 8.49 -13.71 -15.08
N ALA A 375 8.60 -12.52 -15.67
CA ALA A 375 9.04 -11.31 -14.98
C ALA A 375 7.91 -10.62 -14.19
N ALA A 376 6.66 -11.05 -14.34
CA ALA A 376 5.49 -10.49 -13.67
C ALA A 376 5.46 -10.88 -12.17
N LEU A 377 6.31 -10.20 -11.39
CA LEU A 377 6.45 -10.40 -9.95
C LEU A 377 5.71 -9.31 -9.16
N ASP A 378 5.20 -9.63 -7.98
CA ASP A 378 4.79 -8.63 -7.00
C ASP A 378 6.00 -8.08 -6.23
N GLN A 379 5.79 -7.12 -5.32
CA GLN A 379 6.90 -6.54 -4.56
C GLN A 379 7.66 -7.55 -3.68
N PHE A 380 7.06 -8.70 -3.39
CA PHE A 380 7.65 -9.78 -2.58
C PHE A 380 8.40 -10.81 -3.44
N GLY A 381 8.46 -10.59 -4.76
CA GLY A 381 9.08 -11.50 -5.71
C GLY A 381 8.22 -12.72 -6.06
N ARG A 382 6.94 -12.74 -5.67
CA ARG A 382 6.01 -13.82 -6.05
C ARG A 382 5.50 -13.57 -7.46
N HIS A 383 5.48 -14.60 -8.28
CA HIS A 383 4.94 -14.50 -9.63
C HIS A 383 3.41 -14.34 -9.61
N ILE A 384 2.81 -13.64 -10.58
CA ILE A 384 1.36 -13.39 -10.62
C ILE A 384 0.49 -14.65 -10.40
N LEU A 385 0.90 -15.80 -10.94
CA LEU A 385 0.16 -17.06 -10.75
C LEU A 385 0.19 -17.57 -9.31
N GLU A 386 1.25 -17.29 -8.57
CA GLU A 386 1.33 -17.56 -7.13
C GLU A 386 0.49 -16.56 -6.35
N THR A 387 0.59 -15.26 -6.69
CA THR A 387 -0.19 -14.21 -6.04
C THR A 387 -1.69 -14.41 -6.19
N LEU A 388 -2.18 -14.80 -7.39
CA LEU A 388 -3.60 -15.10 -7.63
C LEU A 388 -4.13 -16.28 -6.80
N ARG A 389 -3.27 -17.25 -6.44
CA ARG A 389 -3.65 -18.38 -5.57
C ARG A 389 -3.92 -17.97 -4.13
N LEU A 390 -3.42 -16.82 -3.69
CA LEU A 390 -3.67 -16.32 -2.32
C LEU A 390 -5.15 -15.97 -2.09
N GLY A 391 -5.88 -15.55 -3.13
CA GLY A 391 -7.22 -14.94 -3.05
C GLY A 391 -8.42 -15.90 -2.89
N ALA A 392 -8.19 -17.21 -2.75
CA ALA A 392 -9.21 -18.29 -2.79
C ALA A 392 -9.64 -18.70 -4.23
N ASP A 393 -8.71 -19.31 -4.96
CA ASP A 393 -8.97 -20.09 -6.19
C ASP A 393 -9.24 -19.33 -7.49
N VAL A 394 -8.65 -18.13 -7.67
CA VAL A 394 -8.61 -17.52 -9.01
C VAL A 394 -7.61 -18.27 -9.89
N THR A 395 -8.11 -19.18 -10.71
CA THR A 395 -7.33 -19.90 -11.74
C THR A 395 -7.70 -19.36 -13.13
N PRO A 396 -6.72 -18.87 -13.92
CA PRO A 396 -7.00 -18.45 -15.29
C PRO A 396 -7.52 -19.61 -16.16
N GLU A 397 -8.45 -19.31 -17.07
CA GLU A 397 -8.90 -20.25 -18.10
C GLU A 397 -7.82 -20.43 -19.19
N PHE A 398 -7.09 -19.35 -19.49
CA PHE A 398 -6.05 -19.33 -20.51
C PHE A 398 -4.89 -18.44 -20.06
N LEU A 399 -3.67 -18.90 -20.30
CA LEU A 399 -2.46 -18.08 -20.22
C LEU A 399 -2.03 -17.71 -21.63
N TYR A 400 -1.68 -16.46 -21.85
CA TYR A 400 -1.14 -15.97 -23.10
C TYR A 400 0.30 -15.53 -22.87
N SER A 401 1.24 -16.08 -23.63
CA SER A 401 2.66 -15.74 -23.51
C SER A 401 3.13 -14.85 -24.67
N PRO A 402 3.96 -13.83 -24.41
CA PRO A 402 4.56 -12.97 -25.42
C PRO A 402 5.80 -13.64 -26.07
N GLU A 403 6.61 -12.85 -26.79
CA GLU A 403 7.97 -13.24 -27.19
C GLU A 403 8.77 -13.75 -25.97
N HIS A 404 9.62 -14.78 -26.13
CA HIS A 404 10.34 -15.51 -25.05
C HIS A 404 9.53 -16.53 -24.24
N GLY A 405 8.21 -16.60 -24.40
CA GLY A 405 7.33 -17.57 -23.73
C GLY A 405 7.11 -17.30 -22.25
N ILE A 406 6.29 -18.13 -21.59
CA ILE A 406 5.84 -17.90 -20.21
C ILE A 406 6.97 -18.01 -19.17
N ARG A 407 8.08 -18.70 -19.53
CA ARG A 407 9.26 -18.92 -18.66
C ARG A 407 10.48 -18.07 -19.04
N GLY A 408 10.42 -17.30 -20.14
CA GLY A 408 11.51 -16.42 -20.54
C GLY A 408 12.77 -17.07 -21.10
N SER A 409 12.77 -18.38 -21.30
CA SER A 409 13.97 -19.16 -21.67
C SER A 409 14.23 -19.25 -23.17
N ILE A 410 13.37 -18.67 -24.01
CA ILE A 410 13.43 -18.79 -25.47
C ILE A 410 14.15 -17.56 -26.06
N GLU A 411 15.02 -17.74 -27.05
CA GLU A 411 15.77 -16.63 -27.67
C GLU A 411 14.87 -15.65 -28.46
N ALA A 412 15.35 -14.41 -28.64
CA ALA A 412 14.63 -13.39 -29.41
C ALA A 412 14.43 -13.81 -30.88
N GLY A 413 13.23 -13.61 -31.42
CA GLY A 413 12.89 -13.98 -32.80
C GLY A 413 12.61 -15.47 -33.04
N ALA A 414 12.72 -16.34 -32.02
CA ALA A 414 12.33 -17.75 -32.15
C ALA A 414 10.81 -17.93 -31.95
N ALA A 415 10.21 -18.86 -32.70
CA ALA A 415 8.80 -19.21 -32.51
C ALA A 415 8.59 -19.85 -31.13
N VAL A 416 7.54 -19.42 -30.42
CA VAL A 416 7.15 -19.98 -29.12
C VAL A 416 5.94 -20.90 -29.35
N ALA A 417 6.02 -22.15 -28.89
CA ALA A 417 4.93 -23.11 -29.00
C ALA A 417 3.91 -22.96 -27.86
N SER A 418 2.67 -23.36 -28.09
CA SER A 418 1.63 -23.44 -27.05
C SER A 418 1.84 -24.68 -26.17
N GLU A 419 1.61 -24.58 -24.87
CA GLU A 419 1.74 -25.69 -23.90
C GLU A 419 0.35 -26.23 -23.52
N ARG A 420 0.20 -27.56 -23.49
CA ARG A 420 -0.99 -28.24 -22.97
C ARG A 420 -0.84 -28.48 -21.47
N GLY A 421 -1.88 -28.20 -20.70
CA GLY A 421 -1.89 -28.40 -19.26
C GLY A 421 -3.27 -28.10 -18.65
N PRO A 422 -3.41 -28.17 -17.32
CA PRO A 422 -4.65 -27.83 -16.62
C PRO A 422 -5.12 -26.41 -16.93
N VAL A 423 -4.17 -25.49 -17.13
CA VAL A 423 -4.39 -24.20 -17.76
C VAL A 423 -3.56 -24.16 -19.04
N PRO A 424 -4.17 -24.07 -20.23
CA PRO A 424 -3.45 -24.00 -21.50
C PRO A 424 -2.64 -22.70 -21.61
N VAL A 425 -1.41 -22.80 -22.12
CA VAL A 425 -0.56 -21.64 -22.48
C VAL A 425 -0.61 -21.46 -23.98
N VAL A 426 -1.12 -20.33 -24.43
CA VAL A 426 -1.25 -19.96 -25.84
C VAL A 426 -0.18 -18.95 -26.18
N SER A 427 0.72 -19.32 -27.09
CA SER A 427 1.73 -18.41 -27.59
C SER A 427 1.12 -17.36 -28.51
N LEU A 428 1.37 -16.08 -28.23
CA LEU A 428 1.05 -14.95 -29.13
C LEU A 428 2.24 -14.52 -30.00
N TYR A 429 3.32 -15.32 -29.99
CA TYR A 429 4.54 -15.12 -30.76
C TYR A 429 4.85 -16.38 -31.57
N GLY A 430 4.12 -16.57 -32.67
CA GLY A 430 4.17 -17.75 -33.52
C GLY A 430 2.94 -17.82 -34.42
N ASP A 431 2.25 -18.96 -34.43
CA ASP A 431 1.05 -19.20 -35.25
C ASP A 431 -0.13 -18.27 -34.92
N HIS A 432 -0.19 -17.81 -33.66
CA HIS A 432 -1.14 -16.80 -33.22
C HIS A 432 -0.41 -15.49 -32.89
N HIS A 433 -1.10 -14.39 -33.14
CA HIS A 433 -0.58 -13.03 -32.94
C HIS A 433 -1.49 -12.18 -32.05
N GLU A 434 -2.66 -12.71 -31.72
CA GLU A 434 -3.67 -12.16 -30.84
C GLU A 434 -4.49 -13.31 -30.23
N PRO A 435 -5.19 -13.10 -29.10
CA PRO A 435 -6.03 -14.13 -28.49
C PRO A 435 -7.12 -14.61 -29.46
N PRO A 436 -7.24 -15.93 -29.69
CA PRO A 436 -8.31 -16.50 -30.51
C PRO A 436 -9.70 -16.12 -30.01
N ARG A 437 -10.64 -15.88 -30.94
CA ARG A 437 -11.99 -15.39 -30.62
C ARG A 437 -12.78 -16.38 -29.76
N ASP A 438 -12.70 -17.67 -30.08
CA ASP A 438 -13.35 -18.76 -29.34
C ASP A 438 -12.88 -18.84 -27.88
N GLN A 439 -11.61 -18.51 -27.62
CA GLN A 439 -11.08 -18.43 -26.26
C GLN A 439 -11.56 -17.17 -25.53
N LEU A 440 -11.60 -16.03 -26.22
CA LEU A 440 -12.15 -14.79 -25.67
C LEU A 440 -13.62 -14.95 -25.28
N GLU A 441 -14.41 -15.72 -26.03
CA GLU A 441 -15.82 -16.01 -25.72
C GLU A 441 -15.99 -16.75 -24.39
N ARG A 442 -14.99 -17.54 -23.96
CA ARG A 442 -15.01 -18.35 -22.72
C ARG A 442 -14.60 -17.60 -21.45
N ILE A 443 -14.06 -16.38 -21.57
CA ILE A 443 -13.63 -15.56 -20.43
C ILE A 443 -14.57 -14.39 -20.19
N ASP A 444 -14.60 -13.92 -18.95
CA ASP A 444 -15.38 -12.76 -18.50
C ASP A 444 -14.51 -11.49 -18.43
N LEU A 445 -13.20 -11.65 -18.21
CA LEU A 445 -12.23 -10.55 -18.09
C LEU A 445 -10.88 -10.96 -18.71
N PHE A 446 -10.26 -10.05 -19.47
CA PHE A 446 -8.88 -10.21 -19.91
C PHE A 446 -7.95 -9.39 -19.01
N VAL A 447 -6.96 -10.03 -18.39
CA VAL A 447 -5.99 -9.39 -17.49
C VAL A 447 -4.64 -9.31 -18.20
N ILE A 448 -3.96 -8.19 -18.06
CA ILE A 448 -2.62 -7.96 -18.62
C ILE A 448 -1.69 -7.60 -17.47
N ASP A 449 -0.67 -8.43 -17.26
CA ASP A 449 0.45 -8.13 -16.37
C ASP A 449 1.75 -8.45 -17.09
N LEU A 450 2.31 -7.44 -17.74
CA LEU A 450 3.40 -7.61 -18.71
C LEU A 450 4.50 -6.59 -18.47
N PRO A 451 5.53 -6.93 -17.68
CA PRO A 451 6.72 -6.09 -17.51
C PRO A 451 7.47 -5.89 -18.82
N ASP A 452 7.76 -4.63 -19.15
CA ASP A 452 8.45 -4.16 -20.35
C ASP A 452 9.75 -3.43 -19.98
N ILE A 453 10.58 -3.10 -20.96
CA ILE A 453 11.89 -2.45 -20.80
C ILE A 453 11.87 -0.95 -21.16
N GLY A 454 10.71 -0.41 -21.54
CA GLY A 454 10.54 1.02 -21.86
C GLY A 454 11.07 1.46 -23.23
N SER A 455 11.48 0.50 -24.06
CA SER A 455 11.99 0.73 -25.41
C SER A 455 10.96 0.39 -26.46
N ARG A 456 10.73 1.30 -27.43
CA ARG A 456 9.82 1.07 -28.56
C ARG A 456 10.11 -0.21 -29.34
N TYR A 457 11.37 -0.64 -29.39
CA TYR A 457 11.77 -1.83 -30.14
C TYR A 457 11.35 -3.13 -29.47
N TYR A 458 10.96 -3.09 -28.19
CA TYR A 458 10.55 -4.27 -27.46
C TYR A 458 9.10 -4.63 -27.81
N THR A 459 8.86 -5.90 -28.12
CA THR A 459 7.61 -6.34 -28.79
C THR A 459 6.41 -6.50 -27.85
N TYR A 460 6.62 -6.39 -26.54
CA TYR A 460 5.58 -6.62 -25.53
C TYR A 460 4.44 -5.59 -25.63
N MET A 461 4.75 -4.31 -25.83
CA MET A 461 3.71 -3.29 -26.04
C MET A 461 2.86 -3.58 -27.30
N ALA A 462 3.47 -4.12 -28.36
CA ALA A 462 2.75 -4.48 -29.59
C ALA A 462 1.82 -5.70 -29.37
N THR A 463 2.27 -6.65 -28.54
CA THR A 463 1.46 -7.79 -28.10
C THR A 463 0.25 -7.32 -27.29
N MET A 464 0.46 -6.42 -26.31
CA MET A 464 -0.64 -5.80 -25.56
C MET A 464 -1.62 -5.07 -26.50
N ARG A 465 -1.13 -4.26 -27.43
CA ARG A 465 -1.98 -3.54 -28.41
C ARG A 465 -2.89 -4.49 -29.19
N ARG A 466 -2.35 -5.62 -29.66
CA ARG A 466 -3.12 -6.64 -30.39
C ARG A 466 -4.19 -7.28 -29.50
N CYS A 467 -3.85 -7.60 -28.25
CA CYS A 467 -4.81 -8.15 -27.28
C CYS A 467 -5.95 -7.16 -26.97
N LEU A 468 -5.63 -5.89 -26.77
CA LEU A 468 -6.63 -4.83 -26.56
C LEU A 468 -7.58 -4.72 -27.76
N ALA A 469 -7.05 -4.75 -28.99
CA ALA A 469 -7.88 -4.70 -30.20
C ALA A 469 -8.77 -5.94 -30.35
N ALA A 470 -8.25 -7.14 -30.07
CA ALA A 470 -9.02 -8.38 -30.09
C ALA A 470 -10.14 -8.38 -29.04
N CYS A 471 -9.84 -7.93 -27.81
CA CYS A 471 -10.85 -7.79 -26.76
C CYS A 471 -11.92 -6.76 -27.14
N GLY A 472 -11.54 -5.64 -27.77
CA GLY A 472 -12.49 -4.65 -28.30
C GLY A 472 -13.46 -5.26 -29.32
N ARG A 473 -12.95 -6.05 -30.28
CA ARG A 473 -13.79 -6.77 -31.25
C ARG A 473 -14.69 -7.83 -30.61
N ALA A 474 -14.24 -8.47 -29.53
CA ALA A 474 -14.99 -9.49 -28.80
C ALA A 474 -15.91 -8.91 -27.70
N GLY A 475 -15.92 -7.59 -27.48
CA GLY A 475 -16.68 -6.96 -26.40
C GLY A 475 -16.21 -7.33 -24.99
N LYS A 476 -14.94 -7.72 -24.84
CA LYS A 476 -14.38 -8.19 -23.57
C LYS A 476 -13.74 -7.04 -22.78
N PRO A 477 -14.06 -6.89 -21.48
CA PRO A 477 -13.38 -5.91 -20.64
C PRO A 477 -11.93 -6.33 -20.40
N VAL A 478 -11.06 -5.34 -20.23
CA VAL A 478 -9.63 -5.54 -19.99
C VAL A 478 -9.20 -4.83 -18.70
N LEU A 479 -8.44 -5.53 -17.86
CA LEU A 479 -7.74 -4.99 -16.70
C LEU A 479 -6.24 -5.04 -16.95
N VAL A 480 -5.56 -3.90 -16.92
CA VAL A 480 -4.09 -3.84 -16.97
C VAL A 480 -3.57 -3.63 -15.55
N LEU A 481 -2.72 -4.55 -15.10
CA LEU A 481 -1.91 -4.38 -13.90
C LEU A 481 -0.70 -3.53 -14.29
N ASP A 482 -0.69 -2.27 -13.87
CA ASP A 482 0.30 -1.32 -14.33
C ASP A 482 1.72 -1.70 -13.86
N ARG A 483 2.72 -1.33 -14.67
CA ARG A 483 4.14 -1.60 -14.46
C ARG A 483 4.94 -0.33 -14.75
N PRO A 484 5.92 0.02 -13.90
CA PRO A 484 6.75 1.20 -14.12
C PRO A 484 7.53 1.08 -15.42
N ASN A 485 7.82 2.23 -16.03
CA ASN A 485 8.79 2.27 -17.11
C ASN A 485 10.20 2.14 -16.49
N PRO A 486 10.95 1.07 -16.74
CA PRO A 486 12.21 0.84 -16.01
C PRO A 486 13.31 1.83 -16.37
N ILE A 487 13.15 2.57 -17.46
CA ILE A 487 14.08 3.61 -17.89
C ILE A 487 13.51 5.02 -17.66
N GLY A 488 12.62 5.16 -16.68
CA GLY A 488 12.04 6.44 -16.25
C GLY A 488 11.00 6.99 -17.22
N GLY A 489 10.26 8.00 -16.76
CA GLY A 489 9.15 8.64 -17.45
C GLY A 489 9.37 10.08 -17.94
N THR A 490 10.37 10.79 -17.43
CA THR A 490 10.57 12.22 -17.78
C THR A 490 11.46 12.46 -19.01
N ILE A 491 12.38 11.55 -19.32
CA ILE A 491 13.28 11.69 -20.46
C ILE A 491 12.70 10.95 -21.67
N LEU A 492 12.38 11.71 -22.73
CA LEU A 492 11.89 11.19 -24.01
C LEU A 492 12.97 11.33 -25.09
N GLU A 493 13.33 10.25 -25.77
CA GLU A 493 14.49 10.24 -26.68
C GLU A 493 14.28 9.43 -27.96
N GLY A 494 14.91 9.90 -29.05
CA GLY A 494 14.94 9.23 -30.35
C GLY A 494 13.79 9.64 -31.29
N PRO A 495 13.86 9.24 -32.58
CA PRO A 495 12.89 9.68 -33.57
C PRO A 495 11.52 9.02 -33.35
N ILE A 496 10.48 9.76 -33.67
CA ILE A 496 9.13 9.22 -33.81
C ILE A 496 8.98 8.70 -35.24
N ALA A 497 8.57 7.43 -35.38
CA ALA A 497 8.41 6.82 -36.70
C ALA A 497 7.07 7.24 -37.32
N SER A 498 7.08 7.47 -38.63
CA SER A 498 5.86 7.68 -39.43
C SER A 498 5.15 6.36 -39.77
N ASN A 499 5.88 5.25 -39.86
CA ASN A 499 5.33 3.90 -40.06
C ASN A 499 5.29 3.13 -38.74
N THR A 500 4.09 2.73 -38.32
CA THR A 500 3.80 2.13 -37.00
C THR A 500 3.11 0.75 -37.12
N SER A 501 3.38 0.05 -38.23
CA SER A 501 2.75 -1.24 -38.55
C SER A 501 3.52 -2.46 -38.03
N SER A 502 4.75 -2.31 -37.52
CA SER A 502 5.60 -3.44 -37.11
C SER A 502 5.51 -3.74 -35.60
N LEU A 503 6.01 -4.91 -35.19
CA LEU A 503 6.09 -5.30 -33.77
C LEU A 503 7.06 -4.42 -32.97
N VAL A 504 8.14 -3.98 -33.60
CA VAL A 504 9.18 -3.12 -33.00
C VAL A 504 8.87 -1.61 -33.14
N CYS A 505 7.69 -1.29 -33.67
CA CYS A 505 7.17 0.07 -33.83
C CYS A 505 5.66 0.03 -34.05
N CYS A 506 4.89 -0.02 -32.96
CA CYS A 506 3.44 -0.21 -33.00
C CYS A 506 2.60 1.06 -32.73
N ALA A 507 3.26 2.20 -32.51
CA ALA A 507 2.63 3.50 -32.29
C ALA A 507 3.59 4.66 -32.62
N PRO A 508 3.09 5.88 -32.88
CA PRO A 508 3.92 7.04 -33.17
C PRO A 508 4.52 7.61 -31.87
N ILE A 509 5.41 6.84 -31.26
CA ILE A 509 6.10 7.15 -30.00
C ILE A 509 7.62 7.23 -30.22
N PRO A 510 8.37 7.98 -29.39
CA PRO A 510 9.82 8.00 -29.45
C PRO A 510 10.43 6.65 -29.04
N VAL A 511 11.75 6.49 -29.19
CA VAL A 511 12.44 5.22 -28.88
C VAL A 511 12.40 4.92 -27.39
N ARG A 512 12.72 5.92 -26.57
CA ARG A 512 12.47 5.95 -25.12
C ARG A 512 11.18 6.72 -24.90
N HIS A 513 10.11 6.01 -24.54
CA HIS A 513 8.76 6.55 -24.57
C HIS A 513 8.24 7.06 -23.22
N GLY A 514 8.90 6.75 -22.11
CA GLY A 514 8.57 7.24 -20.77
C GLY A 514 7.29 6.67 -20.13
N MET A 515 6.33 6.22 -20.92
CA MET A 515 5.04 5.74 -20.40
C MET A 515 5.13 4.43 -19.62
N THR A 516 4.30 4.29 -18.57
CA THR A 516 3.98 3.02 -17.91
C THR A 516 3.19 2.09 -18.85
N MET A 517 3.03 0.82 -18.46
CA MET A 517 2.24 -0.12 -19.25
C MET A 517 0.75 0.29 -19.31
N GLY A 518 0.22 0.84 -18.22
CA GLY A 518 -1.13 1.38 -18.14
C GLY A 518 -1.33 2.62 -19.00
N GLU A 519 -0.36 3.54 -19.01
CA GLU A 519 -0.37 4.71 -19.88
C GLU A 519 -0.30 4.33 -21.37
N LEU A 520 0.53 3.33 -21.72
CA LEU A 520 0.56 2.76 -23.07
C LEU A 520 -0.80 2.14 -23.47
N ALA A 521 -1.46 1.43 -22.56
CA ALA A 521 -2.77 0.85 -22.82
C ALA A 521 -3.83 1.93 -23.10
N LEU A 522 -3.82 3.02 -22.33
CA LEU A 522 -4.67 4.19 -22.56
C LEU A 522 -4.36 4.85 -23.91
N LEU A 523 -3.08 5.08 -24.23
CA LEU A 523 -2.66 5.62 -25.52
C LEU A 523 -3.17 4.75 -26.68
N PHE A 524 -3.00 3.44 -26.59
CA PHE A 524 -3.45 2.52 -27.64
C PHE A 524 -4.96 2.56 -27.81
N ARG A 525 -5.71 2.48 -26.71
CA ARG A 525 -7.18 2.54 -26.75
C ARG A 525 -7.67 3.86 -27.38
N GLU A 526 -7.09 4.99 -27.00
CA GLU A 526 -7.61 6.30 -27.41
C GLU A 526 -7.15 6.74 -28.80
N ARG A 527 -5.91 6.42 -29.18
CA ARG A 527 -5.25 7.00 -30.36
C ARG A 527 -4.85 6.01 -31.45
N VAL A 528 -4.76 4.72 -31.15
CA VAL A 528 -4.20 3.73 -32.10
C VAL A 528 -5.24 2.70 -32.53
N ILE A 529 -6.07 2.22 -31.61
CA ILE A 529 -7.04 1.15 -31.88
C ILE A 529 -8.35 1.76 -32.42
N PRO A 530 -8.80 1.35 -33.62
CA PRO A 530 -10.09 1.77 -34.15
C PRO A 530 -11.25 1.10 -33.38
N PRO A 531 -12.45 1.70 -33.36
CA PRO A 531 -13.64 1.05 -32.81
C PRO A 531 -13.94 -0.31 -33.46
N PRO A 532 -14.53 -1.29 -32.74
CA PRO A 532 -14.92 -1.22 -31.32
C PRO A 532 -13.72 -1.34 -30.36
N ARG A 533 -13.73 -0.50 -29.31
CA ARG A 533 -12.65 -0.43 -28.30
C ARG A 533 -13.06 -1.19 -27.03
N PRO A 534 -12.11 -1.83 -26.32
CA PRO A 534 -12.44 -2.51 -25.07
C PRO A 534 -12.80 -1.51 -23.96
N ARG A 535 -13.61 -1.98 -23.00
CA ARG A 535 -13.73 -1.32 -21.68
C ARG A 535 -12.45 -1.60 -20.91
N LEU A 536 -11.64 -0.57 -20.68
CA LEU A 536 -10.31 -0.67 -20.09
C LEU A 536 -10.32 -0.13 -18.66
N ALA A 537 -9.79 -0.92 -17.73
CA ALA A 537 -9.47 -0.51 -16.36
C ALA A 537 -7.96 -0.69 -16.14
N ILE A 538 -7.36 0.20 -15.35
CA ILE A 538 -5.94 0.15 -14.99
C ILE A 538 -5.85 0.04 -13.47
N ALA A 539 -5.18 -1.00 -12.96
CA ALA A 539 -4.72 -1.03 -11.59
C ALA A 539 -3.44 -0.20 -11.51
N GLN A 540 -3.59 1.08 -11.17
CA GLN A 540 -2.52 2.07 -11.23
C GLN A 540 -1.38 1.78 -10.26
N LEU A 541 -0.17 2.19 -10.64
CA LEU A 541 0.97 2.24 -9.73
C LEU A 541 0.68 3.18 -8.57
N ASP A 542 1.28 2.87 -7.43
CA ASP A 542 1.34 3.75 -6.26
C ASP A 542 2.81 4.09 -5.96
N ASN A 543 3.05 5.30 -5.44
CA ASN A 543 4.39 5.82 -5.13
C ASN A 543 5.42 5.84 -6.27
N TRP A 544 5.03 5.56 -7.53
CA TRP A 544 5.90 5.68 -8.69
C TRP A 544 6.29 7.15 -8.97
N ASN A 545 7.57 7.41 -9.15
CA ASN A 545 8.09 8.71 -9.57
C ASN A 545 8.72 8.60 -10.97
N PRO A 546 8.19 9.29 -12.00
CA PRO A 546 8.71 9.20 -13.37
C PRO A 546 10.12 9.77 -13.55
N GLU A 547 10.67 10.50 -12.58
CA GLU A 547 12.07 10.95 -12.63
C GLU A 547 13.07 9.84 -12.28
N ARG A 548 12.59 8.71 -11.75
CA ARG A 548 13.40 7.63 -11.22
C ARG A 548 13.58 6.49 -12.21
N LEU A 549 14.73 5.81 -12.10
CA LEU A 549 15.01 4.57 -12.81
C LEU A 549 14.56 3.35 -11.97
N PHE A 550 14.59 2.16 -12.56
CA PHE A 550 14.04 0.96 -11.92
C PHE A 550 14.72 0.59 -10.59
N ASP A 551 16.03 0.79 -10.48
CA ASP A 551 16.83 0.52 -9.27
C ASP A 551 16.40 1.39 -8.07
N GLU A 552 15.80 2.56 -8.34
CA GLU A 552 15.25 3.47 -7.34
C GLU A 552 13.77 3.16 -6.97
N CYS A 553 13.16 2.12 -7.56
CA CYS A 553 11.75 1.75 -7.36
C CYS A 553 11.47 0.86 -6.14
N ALA A 554 12.51 0.31 -5.52
CA ALA A 554 12.39 -0.74 -4.49
C ALA A 554 11.51 -1.93 -4.96
N LEU A 555 11.77 -2.41 -6.18
CA LEU A 555 11.11 -3.56 -6.80
C LEU A 555 12.13 -4.62 -7.23
N PRO A 556 11.78 -5.92 -7.20
CA PRO A 556 12.66 -6.98 -7.69
C PRO A 556 12.78 -6.90 -9.22
N TRP A 557 14.02 -6.97 -9.74
CA TRP A 557 14.27 -7.13 -11.17
C TRP A 557 14.35 -8.60 -11.54
N MET A 558 13.42 -9.05 -12.38
CA MET A 558 13.49 -10.34 -13.06
C MET A 558 13.75 -10.08 -14.54
N PRO A 559 14.88 -10.54 -15.12
CA PRO A 559 15.22 -10.29 -16.52
C PRO A 559 14.08 -10.69 -17.47
N PRO A 560 13.43 -9.75 -18.19
CA PRO A 560 12.29 -10.09 -19.04
C PRO A 560 12.71 -10.81 -20.33
N SER A 561 14.02 -10.86 -20.62
CA SER A 561 14.65 -11.56 -21.74
C SER A 561 16.10 -11.93 -21.36
N PRO A 562 16.68 -13.02 -21.91
CA PRO A 562 18.10 -13.34 -21.70
C PRO A 562 19.05 -12.21 -22.10
N ASN A 563 18.64 -11.34 -23.03
CA ASN A 563 19.44 -10.20 -23.51
C ASN A 563 19.31 -8.94 -22.64
N ILE A 564 18.44 -8.93 -21.63
CA ILE A 564 18.22 -7.81 -20.71
C ILE A 564 18.42 -8.28 -19.26
N PRO A 565 19.64 -8.68 -18.87
CA PRO A 565 19.91 -9.26 -17.55
C PRO A 565 19.76 -8.25 -16.39
N THR A 566 19.87 -6.94 -16.64
CA THR A 566 19.82 -5.91 -15.59
C THR A 566 19.01 -4.67 -16.02
N PRO A 567 18.54 -3.83 -15.08
CA PRO A 567 17.91 -2.54 -15.42
C PRO A 567 18.80 -1.65 -16.29
N GLU A 568 20.11 -1.63 -16.06
CA GLU A 568 21.06 -0.84 -16.85
C GLU A 568 21.11 -1.33 -18.30
N THR A 569 20.98 -2.65 -18.53
CA THR A 569 20.90 -3.16 -19.90
C THR A 569 19.63 -2.71 -20.63
N ALA A 570 18.51 -2.52 -19.93
CA ALA A 570 17.30 -1.91 -20.52
C ALA A 570 17.56 -0.46 -20.96
N LEU A 571 18.29 0.31 -20.15
CA LEU A 571 18.69 1.68 -20.48
C LEU A 571 19.67 1.73 -21.67
N LEU A 572 20.63 0.81 -21.76
CA LEU A 572 21.57 0.77 -22.89
C LEU A 572 20.88 0.30 -24.19
N TYR A 573 19.84 -0.54 -24.08
CA TYR A 573 19.13 -1.11 -25.22
C TYR A 573 18.51 -0.05 -26.15
N VAL A 574 18.00 1.07 -25.60
CA VAL A 574 17.42 2.16 -26.43
C VAL A 574 18.45 2.79 -27.38
N GLY A 575 19.72 2.86 -26.98
CA GLY A 575 20.81 3.39 -27.81
C GLY A 575 21.42 2.34 -28.74
N MET A 576 21.65 1.12 -28.23
CA MET A 576 22.40 0.09 -28.95
C MET A 576 21.62 -0.59 -30.09
N CYS A 577 20.30 -0.68 -30.00
CA CYS A 577 19.48 -1.34 -31.03
C CYS A 577 19.66 -0.76 -32.44
N ARG A 578 19.99 0.54 -32.56
CA ARG A 578 20.27 1.18 -33.85
C ARG A 578 21.53 0.64 -34.53
N PHE A 579 22.55 0.26 -33.76
CA PHE A 579 23.79 -0.30 -34.30
C PHE A 579 23.59 -1.73 -34.80
N LEU A 580 22.68 -2.50 -34.19
CA LEU A 580 22.32 -3.85 -34.64
C LEU A 580 21.62 -3.83 -36.01
N GLY A 581 20.74 -2.85 -36.26
CA GLY A 581 20.07 -2.67 -37.56
C GLY A 581 20.96 -2.16 -38.71
N LEU A 582 22.19 -1.70 -38.41
CA LEU A 582 23.17 -1.30 -39.44
C LEU A 582 23.92 -2.50 -40.04
N ARG A 583 24.06 -3.61 -39.29
CA ARG A 583 24.67 -4.85 -39.83
C ARG A 583 23.81 -5.53 -40.90
N SER A 584 22.48 -5.43 -40.81
CA SER A 584 21.54 -6.01 -41.77
C SER A 584 21.47 -5.28 -43.12
N ARG A 585 22.10 -4.10 -43.27
CA ARG A 585 22.16 -3.40 -44.56
C ARG A 585 23.29 -3.87 -45.49
N MET A 586 24.11 -4.84 -45.09
CA MET A 586 25.19 -5.38 -45.91
C MET A 586 24.89 -6.74 -46.58
N SER A 587 23.66 -7.27 -46.48
CA SER A 587 23.25 -8.48 -47.21
C SER A 587 21.75 -8.48 -47.51
N PRO A 588 21.30 -8.55 -48.78
CA PRO A 588 19.91 -8.68 -49.13
C PRO A 588 19.52 -10.16 -49.15
N ARG A 589 19.26 -10.74 -47.97
CA ARG A 589 18.40 -11.93 -47.76
C ARG A 589 18.31 -12.20 -46.25
N ASP A 590 17.09 -12.42 -45.80
CA ASP A 590 16.65 -12.87 -44.47
C ASP A 590 16.54 -11.81 -43.35
N ASN A 591 15.29 -11.36 -43.12
CA ASN A 591 14.86 -10.68 -41.91
C ASN A 591 14.65 -11.71 -40.78
N THR A 592 15.72 -12.16 -40.12
CA THR A 592 15.68 -12.71 -38.75
C THR A 592 17.11 -12.71 -38.17
N CYS A 593 17.21 -12.42 -36.87
CA CYS A 593 18.49 -12.34 -36.15
C CYS A 593 18.92 -13.76 -35.75
N HIS A 594 20.01 -14.29 -36.31
CA HIS A 594 20.59 -15.57 -35.91
C HIS A 594 21.98 -15.39 -35.29
N HIS A 595 22.17 -15.86 -34.05
CA HIS A 595 23.49 -16.10 -33.48
C HIS A 595 23.68 -17.60 -33.25
N ARG A 596 24.41 -18.27 -34.16
CA ARG A 596 25.11 -19.53 -33.81
C ARG A 596 26.51 -19.17 -33.32
N ALA A 597 26.76 -19.28 -32.03
CA ALA A 597 28.11 -19.36 -31.50
C ALA A 597 28.66 -20.78 -31.81
N ARG A 598 29.54 -20.92 -32.80
CA ARG A 598 30.40 -22.10 -32.91
C ARG A 598 31.65 -21.86 -32.06
N PRO A 599 32.09 -22.82 -31.23
CA PRO A 599 33.36 -22.70 -30.53
C PRO A 599 34.53 -22.78 -31.53
N PRO A 600 35.69 -22.17 -31.24
CA PRO A 600 36.83 -22.17 -32.14
C PRO A 600 37.45 -23.58 -32.24
N PRO A 601 38.11 -23.92 -33.37
CA PRO A 601 38.72 -25.23 -33.51
C PRO A 601 39.97 -25.36 -32.61
N ALA A 602 40.07 -26.49 -31.92
CA ALA A 602 41.25 -26.88 -31.17
C ALA A 602 42.47 -26.97 -32.12
N ARG A 603 43.51 -26.18 -31.87
CA ARG A 603 44.82 -26.37 -32.49
C ARG A 603 45.51 -27.55 -31.81
N ALA A 604 45.69 -28.63 -32.56
CA ALA A 604 46.57 -29.72 -32.17
C ALA A 604 48.03 -29.23 -32.15
N CYS A 605 48.67 -29.32 -30.98
CA CYS A 605 50.13 -29.37 -30.91
C CYS A 605 50.57 -30.72 -31.47
N ARG A 606 51.29 -30.71 -32.60
CA ARG A 606 52.12 -31.84 -33.01
C ARG A 606 53.52 -31.61 -32.47
N ALA A 607 54.02 -32.62 -31.80
CA ALA A 607 55.41 -32.76 -31.39
C ALA A 607 56.32 -32.90 -32.61
N SER A 608 57.42 -32.14 -32.58
CA SER A 608 58.76 -32.53 -33.05
C SER A 608 59.76 -31.53 -32.48
#